data_AF-A0A2V9X4G5-F1
#
_entry.id   AF-A0A2V9X4G5-F1
#
_cell.length_a   1.000
_cell.length_b   1.000
_cell.length_c   1.000
_cell.angle_alpha   90.00
_cell.angle_beta   90.00
_cell.angle_gamma   90.00
#
_symmetry.space_group_name_H-M   'P 1'
#
loop_
_entity.id
_entity.type
_entity.pdbx_description
1 polymer ?
#
loop_
_entity_poly.entity_id
_entity_poly.type
_entity_poly.pdbx_seq_one_letter_code
_entity_poly.pdbx_strand_id
1 'polypeptide(L)'
;MIDAERYIYGRGGVAQDCDRGLKMLRTSAYQSNEKAMISLGALYSTGLCAPRDLPTAYRWFAVALRKEPDNPALQQNLQKLWSQMTQPERQLAIKLSQ
;
A
#
# COMPACT_ATOMS: atom_id res chain seq x y z
N MET A 1 -10.18 -8.66 6.79
CA MET A 1 -9.33 -7.50 7.11
C MET A 1 -10.13 -6.25 7.53
N ILE A 2 -11.31 -6.40 8.14
CA ILE A 2 -12.15 -5.25 8.52
C ILE A 2 -11.54 -4.50 9.70
N ASP A 3 -10.74 -5.18 10.53
CA ASP A 3 -10.20 -4.58 11.76
C ASP A 3 -8.99 -3.68 11.52
N ALA A 4 -8.15 -3.99 10.53
CA ALA A 4 -6.94 -3.19 10.29
C ALA A 4 -7.30 -1.75 9.89
N GLU A 5 -8.26 -1.58 8.98
CA GLU A 5 -8.76 -0.26 8.60
C GLU A 5 -9.46 0.45 9.77
N ARG A 6 -10.17 -0.29 10.64
CA ARG A 6 -10.76 0.31 11.86
C ARG A 6 -9.71 0.90 12.78
N TYR A 7 -8.57 0.23 12.95
CA TYR A 7 -7.45 0.78 13.72
C TYR A 7 -6.78 1.95 12.98
N ILE A 8 -6.55 1.87 11.67
CA ILE A 8 -5.95 2.96 10.87
C ILE A 8 -6.78 4.25 10.93
N TYR A 9 -8.11 4.14 10.85
CA TYR A 9 -9.02 5.29 10.77
C TYR A 9 -9.76 5.60 12.07
N GLY A 10 -9.56 4.83 13.14
CA GLY A 10 -10.27 4.99 14.42
C GLY A 10 -11.79 4.86 14.31
N ARG A 11 -12.29 3.82 13.63
CA ARG A 11 -13.74 3.67 13.30
C ARG A 11 -14.45 2.66 14.19
N GLY A 12 -15.72 2.95 14.49
CA GLY A 12 -16.62 2.05 15.21
C GLY A 12 -16.22 1.84 16.68
N GLY A 13 -15.93 2.93 17.38
CA GLY A 13 -15.59 2.95 18.81
C GLY A 13 -14.15 2.55 19.15
N VAL A 14 -13.30 2.33 18.15
CA VAL A 14 -11.89 1.97 18.31
C VAL A 14 -11.04 3.22 18.16
N ALA A 15 -10.13 3.48 19.11
CA ALA A 15 -9.17 4.57 18.98
C ALA A 15 -8.24 4.34 17.78
N GLN A 16 -7.80 5.43 17.14
CA GLN A 16 -6.85 5.34 16.04
C GLN A 16 -5.53 4.75 16.54
N ASP A 17 -5.09 3.66 15.92
CA ASP A 17 -3.85 2.94 16.22
C ASP A 17 -3.20 2.53 14.90
N CYS A 18 -2.38 3.45 14.40
CA CYS A 18 -1.69 3.28 13.13
C CYS A 18 -0.72 2.09 13.15
N ASP A 19 0.00 1.88 14.25
CA ASP A 19 0.99 0.81 14.37
C ASP A 19 0.33 -0.56 14.32
N ARG A 20 -0.76 -0.73 15.06
CA ARG A 20 -1.52 -1.98 15.06
C ARG A 20 -2.16 -2.24 13.71
N GLY A 21 -2.79 -1.23 13.11
CA GLY A 21 -3.39 -1.34 11.78
C GLY A 21 -2.37 -1.72 10.71
N LEU A 22 -1.20 -1.07 10.70
CA LEU A 22 -0.10 -1.37 9.78
C LEU A 22 0.47 -2.77 10.01
N LYS A 23 0.65 -3.20 11.26
CA LYS A 23 1.12 -4.54 11.58
C LYS A 23 0.17 -5.60 11.03
N MET A 24 -1.14 -5.42 11.24
CA MET A 24 -2.16 -6.33 10.71
C MET A 24 -2.15 -6.38 9.18
N LEU A 25 -2.10 -5.22 8.51
CA LEU A 25 -2.01 -5.16 7.04
C LEU A 25 -0.74 -5.84 6.52
N ARG A 26 0.41 -5.61 7.15
CA ARG A 26 1.68 -6.27 6.76
C ARG A 26 1.55 -7.78 6.89
N THR A 27 1.05 -8.29 8.03
CA THR A 27 0.84 -9.73 8.21
C THR A 27 -0.12 -10.30 7.16
N SER A 28 -1.22 -9.62 6.87
CA SER A 28 -2.15 -10.07 5.82
C SER A 28 -1.54 -10.02 4.42
N ALA A 29 -0.73 -9.00 4.11
CA ALA A 29 0.00 -8.92 2.84
C ALA A 29 0.99 -10.08 2.69
N TYR A 30 1.68 -10.49 3.77
CA TYR A 30 2.53 -11.69 3.77
C TYR A 30 1.72 -12.98 3.56
N GLN A 31 0.46 -13.02 3.95
CA GLN A 31 -0.47 -14.12 3.66
C GLN A 31 -1.07 -14.06 2.25
N SER A 32 -0.45 -13.31 1.32
CA SER A 32 -0.92 -13.09 -0.05
C SER A 32 -2.30 -12.42 -0.15
N ASN A 33 -2.74 -11.66 0.86
CA ASN A 33 -4.00 -10.93 0.77
C ASN A 33 -3.84 -9.68 -0.11
N GLU A 34 -4.45 -9.68 -1.29
CA GLU A 34 -4.33 -8.62 -2.29
C GLU A 34 -4.86 -7.28 -1.74
N LYS A 35 -6.01 -7.30 -1.07
CA LYS A 35 -6.59 -6.11 -0.43
C LYS A 35 -5.61 -5.48 0.57
N ALA A 36 -4.79 -6.28 1.26
CA ALA A 36 -3.80 -5.78 2.23
C ALA A 36 -2.68 -5.03 1.54
N MET A 37 -2.19 -5.58 0.44
CA MET A 37 -1.17 -4.96 -0.40
C MET A 37 -1.69 -3.63 -0.96
N ILE A 38 -2.94 -3.61 -1.45
CA ILE A 38 -3.60 -2.39 -1.95
C ILE A 38 -3.70 -1.33 -0.85
N SER A 39 -4.18 -1.69 0.35
CA SER A 39 -4.26 -0.76 1.46
C SER A 39 -2.88 -0.26 1.90
N LEU A 40 -1.85 -1.12 1.96
CA LEU A 40 -0.48 -0.67 2.25
C LEU A 40 0.03 0.32 1.20
N GLY A 41 -0.18 0.03 -0.09
CA GLY A 41 0.17 0.95 -1.17
C GLY A 41 -0.52 2.31 -1.02
N ALA A 42 -1.80 2.31 -0.67
CA ALA A 42 -2.56 3.52 -0.41
C ALA A 42 -2.00 4.31 0.79
N LEU A 43 -1.68 3.64 1.90
CA LEU A 43 -1.14 4.30 3.10
C LEU A 43 0.22 4.95 2.84
N TYR A 44 1.15 4.25 2.20
CA TYR A 44 2.45 4.84 1.84
C TYR A 44 2.33 5.93 0.78
N SER A 45 1.38 5.84 -0.17
CA SER A 45 1.22 6.88 -1.19
C SER A 45 0.66 8.20 -0.63
N THR A 46 -0.25 8.09 0.35
CA THR A 46 -0.91 9.25 0.98
C THR A 46 -0.15 9.79 2.17
N GLY A 47 0.75 9.00 2.77
CA GLY A 47 1.39 9.35 4.03
C GLY A 47 0.46 9.17 5.24
N LEU A 48 -0.60 8.39 5.11
CA LEU A 48 -1.54 8.13 6.20
C LEU A 48 -1.02 6.99 7.07
N CYS A 49 -0.84 7.25 8.37
CA CYS A 49 -0.31 6.31 9.36
C CYS A 49 1.12 5.79 9.10
N ALA A 50 1.69 6.02 7.91
CA ALA A 50 3.07 5.74 7.53
C ALA A 50 3.66 6.97 6.84
N PRO A 51 4.99 7.19 6.89
CA PRO A 51 5.62 8.23 6.11
C PRO A 51 5.30 8.08 4.62
N ARG A 52 5.10 9.20 3.93
CA ARG A 52 4.85 9.18 2.49
C ARG A 52 6.09 8.65 1.75
N ASP A 53 5.93 7.53 1.08
CA ASP A 53 6.99 6.81 0.37
C ASP A 53 6.40 6.22 -0.91
N LEU A 54 6.58 6.94 -2.02
CA LEU A 54 6.05 6.54 -3.32
C LEU A 54 6.72 5.26 -3.86
N PRO A 55 8.05 5.07 -3.72
CA PRO A 55 8.70 3.78 -4.06
C PRO A 55 8.10 2.57 -3.34
N THR A 56 7.91 2.66 -2.02
CA THR A 56 7.30 1.58 -1.24
C THR A 56 5.83 1.39 -1.60
N ALA A 57 5.08 2.47 -1.85
CA ALA A 57 3.71 2.37 -2.33
C ALA A 57 3.62 1.64 -3.68
N TYR A 58 4.50 2.01 -4.62
CA TYR A 58 4.58 1.40 -5.95
C TYR A 58 4.87 -0.10 -5.85
N ARG A 59 5.81 -0.51 -4.98
CA ARG A 59 6.09 -1.92 -4.71
C ARG A 59 4.82 -2.69 -4.35
N TRP A 60 4.05 -2.21 -3.37
CA TRP A 60 2.87 -2.92 -2.89
C TRP A 60 1.79 -3.04 -3.97
N PHE A 61 1.55 -1.97 -4.74
CA PHE A 61 0.62 -2.03 -5.87
C PHE A 61 1.13 -2.95 -7.00
N ALA A 62 2.43 -3.00 -7.25
CA ALA A 62 3.01 -3.87 -8.29
C ALA A 62 2.86 -5.35 -7.91
N VAL A 63 3.09 -5.70 -6.64
CA VAL A 63 2.85 -7.08 -6.15
C VAL A 63 1.36 -7.43 -6.21
N ALA A 64 0.47 -6.49 -5.85
CA ALA A 64 -0.98 -6.70 -6.00
C ALA A 64 -1.38 -6.88 -7.47
N LEU A 65 -0.84 -6.09 -8.39
CA LEU A 65 -1.13 -6.19 -9.82
C LEU A 65 -0.66 -7.53 -10.40
N ARG A 66 0.45 -8.10 -9.92
CA ARG A 66 0.87 -9.45 -10.33
C ARG A 66 -0.14 -10.54 -9.94
N LYS A 67 -0.93 -10.32 -8.89
CA LYS A 67 -2.00 -11.24 -8.45
C LYS A 67 -3.30 -10.97 -9.20
N GLU A 68 -3.61 -9.72 -9.49
CA GLU A 68 -4.77 -9.29 -10.27
C GLU A 68 -4.35 -8.44 -11.49
N PRO A 69 -3.80 -9.06 -12.57
CA PRO A 69 -3.27 -8.31 -13.72
C PRO A 69 -4.32 -7.47 -14.43
N ASP A 70 -5.57 -7.92 -14.40
CA ASP A 70 -6.71 -7.28 -15.05
C ASP A 70 -7.38 -6.20 -14.19
N ASN A 71 -6.79 -5.82 -13.04
CA ASN A 71 -7.34 -4.79 -12.17
C ASN A 71 -6.92 -3.38 -12.64
N PRO A 72 -7.81 -2.61 -13.29
CA PRO A 72 -7.46 -1.30 -13.85
C PRO A 72 -7.11 -0.26 -12.79
N ALA A 73 -7.66 -0.39 -11.57
CA ALA A 73 -7.35 0.54 -10.49
C ALA A 73 -5.88 0.43 -10.06
N LEU A 74 -5.31 -0.78 -10.06
CA LEU A 74 -3.89 -0.98 -9.76
C LEU A 74 -2.98 -0.41 -10.83
N GLN A 75 -3.33 -0.64 -12.10
CA GLN A 75 -2.60 -0.06 -13.24
C GLN A 75 -2.60 1.48 -13.18
N GLN A 76 -3.77 2.08 -12.93
CA GLN A 76 -3.92 3.54 -12.77
C GLN A 76 -3.12 4.07 -11.57
N ASN A 77 -3.18 3.41 -10.42
CA ASN A 77 -2.42 3.81 -9.23
C ASN A 77 -0.91 3.76 -9.49
N LEU A 78 -0.42 2.70 -10.13
CA LEU A 78 1.00 2.59 -10.49
C LEU A 78 1.43 3.70 -11.45
N GLN A 79 0.65 3.99 -12.49
CA GLN A 79 0.94 5.07 -13.43
C GLN A 79 0.95 6.44 -12.75
N LYS A 80 -0.03 6.68 -11.86
CA LYS A 80 -0.13 7.92 -11.07
C LYS A 80 1.04 8.09 -10.11
N LEU A 81 1.51 7.01 -9.48
CA LEU A 81 2.70 7.06 -8.63
C LEU A 81 3.96 7.30 -9.47
N TRP A 82 4.07 6.62 -10.62
CA TRP A 82 5.21 6.75 -11.52
C TRP A 82 5.40 8.19 -12.00
N SER A 83 4.32 8.89 -12.34
CA SER A 83 4.39 10.29 -12.77
C SER A 83 4.84 11.26 -11.67
N GLN A 84 4.56 10.94 -10.40
CA GLN A 84 4.97 11.75 -9.25
C GLN A 84 6.39 11.46 -8.76
N MET A 85 6.92 10.28 -9.03
CA MET A 85 8.26 9.89 -8.59
C MET A 85 9.36 10.54 -9.43
N THR A 86 10.43 10.94 -8.76
CA THR A 86 11.72 11.32 -9.35
C THR A 86 12.43 10.10 -9.94
N GLN A 87 13.47 10.33 -10.75
CA GLN A 87 14.25 9.24 -11.35
C GLN A 87 14.89 8.30 -10.32
N PRO A 88 15.51 8.78 -9.22
CA PRO A 88 16.01 7.90 -8.17
C PRO A 88 14.91 7.09 -7.48
N GLU A 89 13.75 7.70 -7.21
CA GLU A 89 12.60 7.01 -6.61
C GLU A 89 12.06 5.91 -7.51
N ARG A 90 11.98 6.14 -8.83
CA ARG A 90 11.59 5.11 -9.81
C ARG A 90 12.56 3.93 -9.84
N GLN A 91 13.86 4.20 -9.78
CA GLN A 91 14.87 3.13 -9.70
C GLN A 91 14.71 2.31 -8.43
N LEU A 92 14.48 2.97 -7.29
CA LEU A 92 14.21 2.31 -6.02
C LEU A 92 12.91 1.49 -6.09
N ALA A 93 11.85 2.05 -6.67
CA ALA A 93 10.56 1.37 -6.83
C ALA A 93 10.69 0.09 -7.65
N ILE A 94 11.40 0.13 -8.77
CA ILE A 94 11.70 -1.05 -9.59
C ILE A 94 12.45 -2.08 -8.74
N LYS A 95 13.54 -1.69 -8.09
CA LYS A 95 14.36 -2.59 -7.26
C LYS A 95 13.56 -3.25 -6.13
N LEU A 96 12.62 -2.52 -5.54
CA LEU A 96 11.76 -3.00 -4.47
C LEU A 96 10.67 -3.97 -4.97
N SER A 97 10.29 -3.87 -6.24
CA SER A 97 9.24 -4.67 -6.89
C SER A 97 9.72 -5.94 -7.60
N GLN A 98 11.04 -6.07 -7.80
CA GLN A 98 11.71 -7.27 -8.33
C GLN A 98 11.72 -8.38 -7.28
#